data_AF-A0AB34IF32-F1
#
_entry.id   AF-A0AB34IF32-F1
#
_cell.length_a   1.000
_cell.length_b   1.000
_cell.length_c   1.000
_cell.angle_alpha   90.00
_cell.angle_beta   90.00
_cell.angle_gamma   90.00
#
_symmetry.space_group_name_H-M   'P 1'
#
loop_
_entity.id
_entity.type
_entity.pdbx_description
1 polymer ?
#
loop_
_entity_poly.entity_id
_entity_poly.type
_entity_poly.pdbx_seq_one_letter_code
_entity_poly.pdbx_strand_id
1 'polypeptide(L)'
;MAFGALLQLLVGKARGLPLTHGIFASTSLCLFVVFLLSPQITQAIFQAFQCVPFEWSPTVTHYYMRSSLAVRCYTSDHDHILLISYVLMLVWPIGSVLLFFSLVHRARSRLIEHTRDEYVVSIRLLHNDYKPESYFWASVELVHRSTLIGWVLLIDEEKSFVRLVLANIICVIMLMWTSITLPYVRMHDNVLAIAAALLLQLTYIWSSYVKVYHALAEYENPEDDKRISSRVLGFESSNELTVTLLFLGGSLLGIFLTLWTHRLQAQKWGHHIWLKDVGVAPEMSLSMGKRWMLFISHLTISSASIDWKIISTQADHAKGGAPLRYLCDHECPRDLVEVIFGDDGKIIQWHRRIEFQLLSLKKIAEAALLASPAYSHKKSLPLSVHGEVALGVKQRASNAVYVYASPNNADARALARELQEGHLSNLFIAEEMPVEADLGAARAKVLYFLYLSKDTFAGNSGMR
;
A
#
# COMPACT_ATOMS: atom_id res chain seq x y z
N MET A 1 21.85 25.02 8.71
CA MET A 1 21.35 24.76 10.08
C MET A 1 20.66 23.39 10.23
N ALA A 2 20.00 22.82 9.21
CA ALA A 2 19.36 21.50 9.30
C ALA A 2 20.34 20.30 9.44
N PHE A 3 21.55 20.40 8.88
CA PHE A 3 22.54 19.31 8.95
C PHE A 3 23.17 19.13 10.34
N GLY A 4 23.29 20.22 11.11
CA GLY A 4 23.82 20.18 12.49
C GLY A 4 22.83 19.58 13.49
N ALA A 5 21.52 19.80 13.30
CA ALA A 5 20.47 19.18 14.11
C ALA A 5 20.36 17.67 13.86
N LEU A 6 20.62 17.21 12.62
CA LEU A 6 20.67 15.79 12.27
C LEU A 6 21.86 15.08 12.93
N LEU A 7 23.02 15.75 13.03
CA LEU A 7 24.21 15.21 13.69
C LEU A 7 24.04 15.14 15.22
N GLN A 8 23.32 16.10 15.82
CA GLN A 8 23.04 16.07 17.26
C GLN A 8 22.00 15.01 17.65
N LEU A 9 21.09 14.61 16.76
CA LEU A 9 20.22 13.46 16.96
C LEU A 9 20.97 12.12 16.86
N LEU A 10 22.04 12.04 16.07
CA LEU A 10 22.88 10.83 15.95
C LEU A 10 23.88 10.67 17.12
N VAL A 11 24.23 11.75 17.82
CA VAL A 11 25.21 11.75 18.92
C VAL A 11 24.53 11.90 20.31
N GLY A 12 23.22 12.19 20.32
CA GLY A 12 22.44 12.49 21.53
C GLY A 12 21.98 11.28 22.36
N LYS A 13 22.89 10.76 23.19
CA LYS A 13 22.60 10.26 24.56
C LYS A 13 21.66 9.06 24.71
N ALA A 14 21.94 7.95 24.03
CA ALA A 14 21.49 6.63 24.49
C ALA A 14 22.39 6.15 25.65
N ARG A 15 22.06 6.53 26.89
CA ARG A 15 22.62 5.88 28.07
C ARG A 15 22.10 4.43 28.11
N GLY A 16 22.90 3.48 27.66
CA GLY A 16 22.81 2.07 28.08
C GLY A 16 22.09 1.08 27.16
N LEU A 17 21.81 1.38 25.87
CA LEU A 17 21.39 0.35 24.91
C LEU A 17 22.56 -0.11 24.02
N PRO A 18 22.63 -1.40 23.64
CA PRO A 18 23.66 -1.91 22.72
C PRO A 18 23.62 -1.12 21.41
N LEU A 19 24.78 -0.66 20.95
CA LEU A 19 24.98 0.19 19.76
C LEU A 19 24.26 -0.34 18.50
N THR A 20 24.07 -1.66 18.41
CA THR A 20 23.39 -2.37 17.32
C THR A 20 21.92 -1.96 17.18
N HIS A 21 21.16 -1.83 18.27
CA HIS A 21 19.73 -1.46 18.20
C HIS A 21 19.51 0.00 17.75
N GLY A 22 20.43 0.91 18.09
CA GLY A 22 20.36 2.31 17.65
C GLY A 22 20.57 2.47 16.14
N ILE A 23 21.49 1.68 15.56
CA ILE A 23 21.76 1.67 14.12
C ILE A 23 20.53 1.18 13.35
N PHE A 24 19.90 0.10 13.79
CA PHE A 24 18.71 -0.46 13.16
C PHE A 24 17.48 0.46 13.24
N ALA A 25 17.30 1.20 14.34
CA ALA A 25 16.23 2.20 14.48
C ALA A 25 16.41 3.40 13.53
N SER A 26 17.66 3.86 13.34
CA SER A 26 17.98 5.00 12.46
C SER A 26 17.90 4.65 10.96
N THR A 27 18.03 3.37 10.61
CA THR A 27 18.18 2.90 9.23
C THR A 27 16.96 3.28 8.36
N SER A 28 15.74 3.11 8.87
CA SER A 28 14.53 3.47 8.12
C SER A 28 14.46 4.98 7.82
N LEU A 29 14.93 5.82 8.73
CA LEU A 29 14.96 7.27 8.54
C LEU A 29 16.04 7.67 7.53
N CYS A 30 17.23 7.06 7.61
CA CYS A 30 18.28 7.28 6.62
C CYS A 30 17.83 6.89 5.20
N LEU A 31 17.19 5.73 5.05
CA LEU A 31 16.66 5.27 3.76
C LEU A 31 15.57 6.20 3.23
N PHE A 32 14.72 6.74 4.10
CA PHE A 32 13.72 7.73 3.72
C PHE A 32 14.35 9.03 3.22
N VAL A 33 15.38 9.54 3.90
CA VAL A 33 16.11 10.74 3.48
C VAL A 33 16.79 10.51 2.13
N VAL A 34 17.45 9.37 1.94
CA VAL A 34 18.08 9.01 0.65
C VAL A 34 17.03 8.95 -0.46
N PHE A 35 15.88 8.33 -0.21
CA PHE A 35 14.79 8.24 -1.19
C PHE A 35 14.23 9.60 -1.60
N LEU A 36 14.08 10.53 -0.65
CA LEU A 36 13.57 11.87 -0.91
C LEU A 36 14.58 12.78 -1.62
N LEU A 37 15.86 12.72 -1.24
CA LEU A 37 16.89 13.59 -1.79
C LEU A 37 17.43 13.10 -3.13
N SER A 38 17.39 11.79 -3.38
CA SER A 38 17.98 11.19 -4.59
C SER A 38 17.47 11.82 -5.89
N PRO A 39 16.16 12.07 -6.12
CA PRO A 39 15.69 12.72 -7.34
C PRO A 39 16.23 14.14 -7.55
N GLN A 40 16.23 14.97 -6.51
CA GLN A 40 16.68 16.37 -6.61
C GLN A 40 18.19 16.47 -6.84
N ILE A 41 18.97 15.67 -6.11
CA ILE A 41 20.43 15.63 -6.26
C ILE A 41 20.80 15.09 -7.64
N THR A 42 20.12 14.02 -8.08
CA THR A 42 20.31 13.45 -9.42
C THR A 42 20.08 14.53 -10.48
N GLN A 43 18.96 15.26 -10.42
CA GLN A 43 18.68 16.34 -11.37
C GLN A 43 19.80 17.39 -11.41
N ALA A 44 20.26 17.86 -10.24
CA ALA A 44 21.30 18.87 -10.15
C ALA A 44 22.64 18.41 -10.75
N ILE A 45 23.02 17.14 -10.53
CA ILE A 45 24.23 16.56 -11.13
C ILE A 45 24.14 16.57 -12.66
N PHE A 46 22.99 16.16 -13.22
CA PHE A 46 22.83 16.06 -14.67
C PHE A 46 22.77 17.43 -15.38
N GLN A 47 22.47 18.52 -14.65
CA GLN A 47 22.52 19.87 -15.23
C GLN A 47 23.94 20.29 -15.65
N ALA A 48 24.99 19.70 -15.08
CA ALA A 48 26.37 19.98 -15.48
C ALA A 48 26.67 19.60 -16.94
N PHE A 49 25.90 18.68 -17.52
CA PHE A 49 26.06 18.21 -18.89
C PHE A 49 25.22 19.00 -19.91
N GLN A 50 24.43 19.98 -19.44
CA GLN A 50 23.55 20.79 -20.28
C GLN A 50 24.28 22.05 -20.76
N CYS A 51 24.72 22.05 -22.01
CA CYS A 51 25.35 23.20 -22.64
C CYS A 51 24.42 23.84 -23.67
N VAL A 52 24.40 25.17 -23.72
CA VAL A 52 23.64 26.00 -24.67
C VAL A 52 24.59 26.80 -25.56
N PRO A 53 24.36 26.86 -26.89
CA PRO A 53 25.18 27.64 -27.81
C PRO A 53 24.84 29.13 -27.73
N PHE A 54 25.87 29.97 -27.85
CA PHE A 54 25.77 31.42 -28.04
C PHE A 54 26.65 31.84 -29.21
N GLU A 55 26.06 32.57 -30.15
CA GLU A 55 26.78 33.15 -31.28
C GLU A 55 27.58 34.37 -30.81
N TRP A 56 28.91 34.26 -30.85
CA TRP A 56 29.80 35.37 -30.50
C TRP A 56 30.26 36.14 -31.74
N SER A 57 30.46 35.41 -32.85
CA SER A 57 30.80 35.98 -34.16
C SER A 57 30.31 35.03 -35.26
N PRO A 58 30.23 35.46 -36.55
CA PRO A 58 29.71 34.64 -37.65
C PRO A 58 30.42 33.29 -37.85
N THR A 59 31.62 33.15 -37.28
CA THR A 59 32.48 31.96 -37.41
C THR A 59 32.74 31.23 -36.09
N VAL A 60 32.30 31.78 -34.95
CA VAL A 60 32.62 31.23 -33.63
C VAL A 60 31.39 31.21 -32.74
N THR A 61 30.98 29.99 -32.36
CA THR A 61 29.99 29.72 -31.33
C THR A 61 30.66 29.32 -30.02
N HIS A 62 30.14 29.82 -28.91
CA HIS A 62 30.61 29.46 -27.57
C HIS A 62 29.47 28.78 -26.82
N TYR A 63 29.77 27.67 -26.16
CA TYR A 63 28.80 26.92 -25.39
C TYR A 63 28.95 27.27 -23.91
N TYR A 64 27.83 27.51 -23.23
CA TYR A 64 27.78 27.83 -21.81
C TYR A 64 26.86 26.86 -21.07
N MET A 65 27.13 26.61 -19.79
CA MET A 65 26.30 25.72 -19.00
C MET A 65 24.92 26.35 -18.75
N ARG A 66 23.83 25.63 -19.03
CA ARG A 66 22.45 26.16 -18.94
C ARG A 66 22.09 26.64 -17.53
N SER A 67 22.53 25.92 -16.50
CA SER A 67 22.24 26.26 -15.10
C SER A 67 23.10 27.42 -14.56
N SER A 68 24.24 27.71 -15.19
CA SER A 68 25.09 28.84 -14.84
C SER A 68 25.85 29.32 -16.07
N LEU A 69 25.32 30.40 -16.68
CA LEU A 69 25.89 31.03 -17.87
C LEU A 69 27.27 31.68 -17.61
N ALA A 70 27.76 31.68 -16.37
CA ALA A 70 29.11 32.12 -16.01
C ALA A 70 30.18 31.09 -16.41
N VAL A 71 29.81 29.82 -16.57
CA VAL A 71 30.76 28.74 -16.88
C VAL A 71 30.68 28.41 -18.37
N ARG A 72 31.83 28.50 -19.05
CA ARG A 72 31.97 28.13 -20.46
C ARG A 72 32.25 26.63 -20.61
N CYS A 73 31.43 25.93 -21.39
CA CYS A 73 31.62 24.52 -21.69
C CYS A 73 32.91 24.27 -22.50
N TYR A 74 33.46 23.07 -22.35
CA TYR A 74 34.71 22.63 -23.01
C TYR A 74 35.96 23.46 -22.63
N THR A 75 35.98 23.96 -21.40
CA THR A 75 37.14 24.64 -20.78
C THR A 75 37.60 23.87 -19.55
N SER A 76 38.80 24.17 -19.04
CA SER A 76 39.34 23.52 -17.82
C SER A 76 38.39 23.67 -16.62
N ASP A 77 37.73 24.82 -16.48
CA ASP A 77 36.77 25.05 -15.38
C ASP A 77 35.56 24.12 -15.48
N HIS A 78 35.08 23.88 -16.71
CA HIS A 78 34.02 22.92 -16.97
C HIS A 78 34.48 21.48 -16.72
N ASP A 79 35.71 21.12 -17.11
CA ASP A 79 36.25 19.77 -16.90
C ASP A 79 36.33 19.40 -15.41
N HIS A 80 36.68 20.37 -14.55
CA HIS A 80 36.64 20.20 -13.09
C HIS A 80 35.21 19.93 -12.58
N ILE A 81 34.22 20.64 -13.10
CA ILE A 81 32.80 20.43 -12.75
C ILE A 81 32.32 19.07 -13.25
N LEU A 82 32.68 18.67 -14.47
CA LEU A 82 32.33 17.36 -15.03
C LEU A 82 32.92 16.22 -14.19
N LEU A 83 34.18 16.33 -13.75
CA LEU A 83 34.81 15.35 -12.88
C LEU A 83 34.02 15.16 -11.58
N ILE A 84 33.66 16.26 -10.91
CA ILE A 84 32.84 16.23 -9.68
C ILE A 84 31.48 15.60 -9.97
N SER A 85 30.83 15.97 -11.08
CA SER A 85 29.54 15.43 -11.48
C SER A 85 29.58 13.93 -11.77
N TYR A 86 30.62 13.40 -12.40
CA TYR A 86 30.79 11.95 -12.60
C TYR A 86 30.94 11.21 -11.27
N VAL A 87 31.74 11.73 -10.33
CA VAL A 87 31.87 11.13 -9.00
C VAL A 87 30.52 11.13 -8.27
N LEU A 88 29.80 12.25 -8.29
CA LEU A 88 28.48 12.35 -7.66
C LEU A 88 27.43 11.47 -8.35
N MET A 89 27.53 11.25 -9.66
CA MET A 89 26.67 10.34 -10.42
C MET A 89 26.85 8.88 -9.97
N LEU A 90 28.09 8.45 -9.68
CA LEU A 90 28.35 7.13 -9.10
C LEU A 90 27.76 7.00 -7.69
N VAL A 91 27.87 8.04 -6.87
CA VAL A 91 27.40 8.01 -5.47
C VAL A 91 25.88 8.05 -5.37
N TRP A 92 25.22 8.90 -6.16
CA TRP A 92 23.79 9.19 -6.00
C TRP A 92 22.91 8.31 -6.90
N PRO A 93 22.69 8.61 -8.20
CA PRO A 93 21.75 7.84 -9.01
C PRO A 93 22.14 6.37 -9.13
N ILE A 94 23.44 6.04 -9.22
CA ILE A 94 23.89 4.64 -9.27
C ILE A 94 23.96 4.03 -7.86
N GLY A 95 24.67 4.69 -6.94
CA GLY A 95 24.90 4.17 -5.59
C GLY A 95 23.61 3.95 -4.79
N SER A 96 22.63 4.86 -4.87
CA SER A 96 21.36 4.71 -4.16
C SER A 96 20.52 3.53 -4.68
N VAL A 97 20.50 3.29 -6.00
CA VAL A 97 19.83 2.13 -6.61
C VAL A 97 20.51 0.83 -6.18
N LEU A 98 21.84 0.76 -6.25
CA LEU A 98 22.60 -0.43 -5.83
C LEU A 98 22.44 -0.70 -4.33
N LEU A 99 22.42 0.34 -3.50
CA LEU A 99 22.16 0.23 -2.07
C LEU A 99 20.76 -0.36 -1.82
N PHE A 100 19.72 0.20 -2.45
CA PHE A 100 18.34 -0.27 -2.25
C PHE A 100 18.17 -1.71 -2.73
N PHE A 101 18.67 -2.02 -3.93
CA PHE A 101 18.60 -3.36 -4.48
C PHE A 101 19.35 -4.38 -3.61
N SER A 102 20.58 -4.07 -3.21
CA SER A 102 21.40 -4.99 -2.39
C SER A 102 20.80 -5.26 -1.01
N LEU A 103 20.22 -4.24 -0.36
CA LEU A 103 19.58 -4.40 0.95
C LEU A 103 18.39 -5.36 0.89
N VAL A 104 17.49 -5.17 -0.08
CA VAL A 104 16.30 -6.01 -0.21
C VAL A 104 16.65 -7.38 -0.80
N HIS A 105 17.61 -7.47 -1.73
CA HIS A 105 18.05 -8.74 -2.28
C HIS A 105 18.63 -9.67 -1.20
N ARG A 106 19.42 -9.12 -0.26
CA ARG A 106 19.91 -9.87 0.91
C ARG A 106 18.79 -10.30 1.86
N ALA A 107 17.70 -9.54 1.93
CA ALA A 107 16.53 -9.89 2.72
C ALA A 107 15.59 -10.90 2.04
N ARG A 108 15.76 -11.17 0.74
CA ARG A 108 14.79 -11.90 -0.09
C ARG A 108 14.31 -13.21 0.54
N SER A 109 15.22 -14.08 0.96
CA SER A 109 14.84 -15.40 1.51
C SER A 109 13.98 -15.23 2.77
N ARG A 110 14.35 -14.29 3.64
CA ARG A 110 13.63 -13.97 4.89
C ARG A 110 12.26 -13.34 4.63
N LEU A 111 12.14 -12.54 3.56
CA LEU A 111 10.88 -11.94 3.13
C LEU A 111 9.87 -12.99 2.64
N ILE A 112 10.35 -14.00 1.90
CA ILE A 112 9.52 -15.10 1.39
C ILE A 112 9.07 -16.02 2.54
N GLU A 113 9.97 -16.28 3.50
CA GLU A 113 9.68 -17.12 4.68
C GLU A 113 8.88 -16.40 5.77
N HIS A 114 8.55 -15.11 5.59
CA HIS A 114 7.83 -14.26 6.54
C HIS A 114 8.41 -14.27 7.96
N THR A 115 9.74 -14.36 8.08
CA THR A 115 10.43 -14.36 9.37
C THR A 115 10.51 -12.95 9.96
N ARG A 116 10.28 -12.82 11.28
CA ARG A 116 10.45 -11.56 12.00
C ARG A 116 11.91 -11.37 12.40
N ASP A 117 12.68 -10.79 11.48
CA ASP A 117 14.06 -10.39 11.72
C ASP A 117 14.18 -8.87 11.92
N GLU A 118 15.04 -8.43 12.85
CA GLU A 118 15.31 -7.00 13.08
C GLU A 118 15.81 -6.29 11.81
N TYR A 119 16.64 -6.96 11.00
CA TYR A 119 17.10 -6.45 9.71
C TYR A 119 15.95 -6.17 8.73
N VAL A 120 15.00 -7.10 8.63
CA VAL A 120 13.81 -6.95 7.77
C VAL A 120 12.95 -5.78 8.25
N VAL A 121 12.81 -5.62 9.58
CA VAL A 121 12.10 -4.48 10.18
C VAL A 121 12.78 -3.14 9.86
N SER A 122 14.12 -3.08 9.84
CA SER A 122 14.85 -1.84 9.54
C SER A 122 14.73 -1.36 8.09
N ILE A 123 14.56 -2.27 7.13
CA ILE A 123 14.38 -1.95 5.71
C ILE A 123 12.90 -1.91 5.29
N ARG A 124 12.00 -1.79 6.27
CA ARG A 124 10.54 -1.81 6.06
C ARG A 124 10.07 -0.84 4.98
N LEU A 125 10.64 0.35 4.92
CA LEU A 125 10.33 1.34 3.91
C LEU A 125 10.43 0.82 2.45
N LEU A 126 11.39 -0.07 2.17
CA LEU A 126 11.66 -0.48 0.78
C LEU A 126 10.73 -1.59 0.28
N HIS A 127 10.09 -2.35 1.18
CA HIS A 127 9.39 -3.58 0.81
C HIS A 127 7.98 -3.69 1.39
N ASN A 128 7.64 -2.98 2.46
CA ASN A 128 6.38 -3.16 3.19
C ASN A 128 5.12 -2.90 2.35
N ASP A 129 5.22 -2.02 1.36
CA ASP A 129 4.08 -1.64 0.54
C ASP A 129 3.94 -2.53 -0.70
N TYR A 130 4.94 -3.40 -0.95
CA TYR A 130 5.02 -4.27 -2.12
C TYR A 130 4.77 -5.73 -1.79
N LYS A 131 4.24 -6.47 -2.76
CA LYS A 131 4.08 -7.93 -2.67
C LYS A 131 5.46 -8.60 -2.56
N PRO A 132 5.58 -9.75 -1.87
CA PRO A 132 6.85 -10.48 -1.75
C PRO A 132 7.48 -10.85 -3.10
N GLU A 133 6.67 -11.11 -4.12
CA GLU A 133 7.11 -11.40 -5.50
C GLU A 133 7.78 -10.19 -6.17
N SER A 134 7.37 -8.98 -5.80
CA SER A 134 7.85 -7.70 -6.34
C SER A 134 8.68 -6.92 -5.31
N TYR A 135 9.47 -7.61 -4.48
CA TYR A 135 10.25 -6.98 -3.39
C TYR A 135 11.23 -5.88 -3.88
N PHE A 136 11.70 -5.98 -5.12
CA PHE A 136 12.68 -5.06 -5.71
C PHE A 136 12.04 -3.78 -6.30
N TRP A 137 10.71 -3.64 -6.21
CA TRP A 137 9.97 -2.58 -6.89
C TRP A 137 10.40 -1.17 -6.49
N ALA A 138 10.75 -0.94 -5.22
CA ALA A 138 11.30 0.35 -4.78
C ALA A 138 12.56 0.78 -5.55
N SER A 139 13.39 -0.20 -5.95
CA SER A 139 14.59 0.07 -6.76
C SER A 139 14.22 0.40 -8.21
N VAL A 140 13.22 -0.29 -8.77
CA VAL A 140 12.69 -0.05 -10.12
C VAL A 140 12.08 1.36 -10.22
N GLU A 141 11.30 1.77 -9.22
CA GLU A 141 10.76 3.13 -9.12
C GLU A 141 11.87 4.19 -9.07
N LEU A 142 12.93 3.94 -8.32
CA LEU A 142 14.06 4.86 -8.21
C LEU A 142 14.82 4.98 -9.54
N VAL A 143 15.06 3.85 -10.23
CA VAL A 143 15.65 3.84 -11.58
C VAL A 143 14.79 4.66 -12.54
N HIS A 144 13.49 4.38 -12.61
CA HIS A 144 12.56 5.09 -13.48
C HIS A 144 12.60 6.61 -13.26
N ARG A 145 12.50 7.05 -12.00
CA ARG A 145 12.58 8.48 -11.64
C ARG A 145 13.94 9.09 -12.03
N SER A 146 15.03 8.39 -11.74
CA SER A 146 16.38 8.86 -12.10
C SER A 146 16.56 9.01 -13.62
N THR A 147 15.91 8.14 -14.41
CA THR A 147 15.98 8.18 -15.86
C THR A 147 15.25 9.37 -16.43
N LEU A 148 14.01 9.59 -16.01
CA LEU A 148 13.18 10.69 -16.51
C LEU A 148 13.71 12.07 -16.10
N ILE A 149 14.29 12.18 -14.91
CA ILE A 149 14.77 13.46 -14.35
C ILE A 149 16.23 13.73 -14.72
N GLY A 150 17.04 12.68 -14.89
CA GLY A 150 18.49 12.76 -15.01
C GLY A 150 19.03 12.19 -16.32
N TRP A 151 18.99 10.87 -16.50
CA TRP A 151 19.70 10.18 -17.59
C TRP A 151 19.31 10.70 -19.00
N VAL A 152 18.04 11.07 -19.20
CA VAL A 152 17.57 11.65 -20.46
C VAL A 152 18.23 13.00 -20.79
N LEU A 153 18.73 13.72 -19.79
CA LEU A 153 19.50 14.96 -19.97
C LEU A 153 20.90 14.72 -20.53
N LEU A 154 21.41 13.48 -20.66
CA LEU A 154 22.70 13.29 -21.32
C LEU A 154 22.64 13.52 -22.84
N ILE A 155 21.45 13.47 -23.42
CA ILE A 155 21.22 13.80 -24.83
C ILE A 155 21.37 15.30 -24.98
N ASP A 156 21.97 15.80 -26.06
CA ASP A 156 22.15 17.25 -26.27
C ASP A 156 20.84 18.05 -26.34
N GLU A 157 20.88 19.34 -26.02
CA GLU A 157 19.69 20.21 -25.96
C GLU A 157 19.10 20.48 -27.34
N GLU A 158 19.96 20.56 -28.35
CA GLU A 158 19.55 20.66 -29.76
C GLU A 158 18.61 19.50 -30.15
N LYS A 159 18.78 18.33 -29.51
CA LYS A 159 17.94 17.13 -29.71
C LYS A 159 16.88 16.98 -28.61
N SER A 160 16.41 18.08 -28.04
CA SER A 160 15.40 18.10 -26.97
C SER A 160 14.08 17.39 -27.31
N PHE A 161 13.69 17.29 -28.59
CA PHE A 161 12.54 16.47 -28.99
C PHE A 161 12.79 14.96 -28.80
N VAL A 162 14.00 14.48 -29.09
CA VAL A 162 14.39 13.06 -28.88
C VAL A 162 14.32 12.69 -27.40
N ARG A 163 14.68 13.62 -26.51
CA ARG A 163 14.53 13.44 -25.05
C ARG A 163 13.08 13.15 -24.66
N LEU A 164 12.12 13.89 -25.23
CA LEU A 164 10.70 13.71 -24.96
C LEU A 164 10.18 12.39 -25.53
N VAL A 165 10.61 11.99 -26.72
CA VAL A 165 10.24 10.70 -27.32
C VAL A 165 10.72 9.53 -26.45
N LEU A 166 11.97 9.56 -25.99
CA LEU A 166 12.50 8.52 -25.09
C LEU A 166 11.78 8.48 -23.75
N ALA A 167 11.48 9.65 -23.16
CA ALA A 167 10.69 9.74 -21.94
C ALA A 167 9.30 9.10 -22.10
N ASN A 168 8.62 9.35 -23.22
CA ASN A 168 7.34 8.72 -23.53
C ASN A 168 7.45 7.18 -23.63
N ILE A 169 8.48 6.68 -24.32
CA ILE A 169 8.70 5.22 -24.46
C ILE A 169 8.90 4.58 -23.08
N ILE A 170 9.74 5.19 -22.23
CA ILE A 170 10.01 4.70 -20.87
C ILE A 170 8.73 4.71 -20.02
N CYS A 171 7.94 5.80 -20.08
CA CYS A 171 6.68 5.91 -19.36
C CYS A 171 5.67 4.83 -19.78
N VAL A 172 5.55 4.53 -21.08
CA VAL A 172 4.69 3.44 -21.58
C VAL A 172 5.15 2.07 -21.06
N ILE A 173 6.46 1.79 -21.11
CA ILE A 173 7.03 0.53 -20.61
C ILE A 173 6.74 0.38 -19.12
N MET A 174 6.96 1.42 -18.32
CA MET A 174 6.74 1.38 -16.88
C MET A 174 5.25 1.31 -16.52
N LEU A 175 4.38 1.99 -17.25
CA LEU A 175 2.93 1.87 -17.11
C LEU A 175 2.46 0.44 -17.40
N MET A 176 2.96 -0.17 -18.49
CA MET A 176 2.64 -1.55 -18.85
C MET A 176 3.11 -2.52 -17.78
N TRP A 177 4.37 -2.39 -17.33
CA TRP A 177 4.94 -3.25 -16.29
C TRP A 177 4.17 -3.14 -14.98
N THR A 178 3.83 -1.92 -14.54
CA THR A 178 3.05 -1.69 -13.32
C THR A 178 1.64 -2.29 -13.43
N SER A 179 1.01 -2.15 -14.59
CA SER A 179 -0.35 -2.66 -14.83
C SER A 179 -0.42 -4.18 -14.86
N ILE A 180 0.64 -4.84 -15.34
CA ILE A 180 0.75 -6.31 -15.37
C ILE A 180 1.08 -6.87 -13.99
N THR A 181 2.05 -6.27 -13.29
CA THR A 181 2.58 -6.84 -12.04
C THR A 181 1.73 -6.49 -10.81
N LEU A 182 1.01 -5.37 -10.84
CA LEU A 182 0.24 -4.86 -9.70
C LEU A 182 1.05 -5.00 -8.39
N PRO A 183 2.21 -4.33 -8.30
CA PRO A 183 3.26 -4.66 -7.34
C PRO A 183 2.88 -4.34 -5.89
N TYR A 184 1.91 -3.47 -5.65
CA TYR A 184 1.51 -3.07 -4.30
C TYR A 184 0.63 -4.13 -3.63
N VAL A 185 0.77 -4.27 -2.30
CA VAL A 185 -0.06 -5.20 -1.51
C VAL A 185 -1.53 -4.79 -1.57
N ARG A 186 -1.80 -3.49 -1.48
CA ARG A 186 -3.16 -2.95 -1.42
C ARG A 186 -3.60 -2.53 -2.83
N MET A 187 -4.81 -2.94 -3.21
CA MET A 187 -5.34 -2.65 -4.56
C MET A 187 -5.48 -1.14 -4.83
N HIS A 188 -5.80 -0.34 -3.80
CA HIS A 188 -5.91 1.11 -3.98
C HIS A 188 -4.57 1.77 -4.33
N ASP A 189 -3.45 1.26 -3.82
CA ASP A 189 -2.11 1.78 -4.11
C ASP A 189 -1.69 1.43 -5.54
N ASN A 190 -2.09 0.25 -6.03
CA ASN A 190 -1.92 -0.12 -7.45
C ASN A 190 -2.71 0.82 -8.38
N VAL A 191 -3.97 1.09 -8.06
CA VAL A 191 -4.80 2.02 -8.85
C VAL A 191 -4.19 3.42 -8.86
N LEU A 192 -3.70 3.89 -7.72
CA LEU A 192 -3.02 5.17 -7.60
C LEU A 192 -1.74 5.22 -8.45
N ALA A 193 -0.91 4.19 -8.39
CA ALA A 193 0.31 4.12 -9.18
C ALA A 193 0.02 4.15 -10.69
N ILE A 194 -0.98 3.40 -11.14
CA ILE A 194 -1.41 3.39 -12.56
C ILE A 194 -1.96 4.76 -12.97
N ALA A 195 -2.80 5.38 -12.15
CA ALA A 195 -3.35 6.71 -12.42
C ALA A 195 -2.24 7.77 -12.52
N ALA A 196 -1.27 7.74 -11.62
CA ALA A 196 -0.12 8.63 -11.65
C ALA A 196 0.76 8.41 -12.90
N ALA A 197 0.99 7.15 -13.28
CA ALA A 197 1.73 6.81 -14.49
C ALA A 197 1.00 7.26 -15.77
N LEU A 198 -0.33 7.14 -15.82
CA LEU A 198 -1.15 7.67 -16.92
C LEU A 198 -1.08 9.19 -17.00
N LEU A 199 -1.18 9.88 -15.86
CA LEU A 199 -1.05 11.34 -15.81
C LEU A 199 0.32 11.80 -16.30
N LEU A 200 1.39 11.10 -15.89
CA LEU A 200 2.74 11.37 -16.34
C LEU A 200 2.88 11.16 -17.86
N GLN A 201 2.31 10.08 -18.40
CA GLN A 201 2.29 9.81 -19.84
C GLN A 201 1.59 10.93 -20.63
N LEU A 202 0.40 11.35 -20.19
CA LEU A 202 -0.33 12.45 -20.82
C LEU A 202 0.47 13.76 -20.78
N THR A 203 1.17 14.01 -19.68
CA THR A 203 2.03 15.19 -19.52
C THR A 203 3.19 15.19 -20.51
N TYR A 204 3.85 14.06 -20.74
CA TYR A 204 4.94 13.96 -21.73
C TYR A 204 4.44 14.03 -23.18
N ILE A 205 3.28 13.45 -23.49
CA ILE A 205 2.64 13.60 -24.82
C ILE A 205 2.36 15.07 -25.08
N TRP A 206 1.75 15.75 -24.11
CA TRP A 206 1.40 17.16 -24.28
C TRP A 206 2.62 18.08 -24.34
N SER A 207 3.66 17.79 -23.54
CA SER A 207 4.93 18.51 -23.61
C SER A 207 5.59 18.36 -24.99
N SER A 208 5.45 17.19 -25.62
CA SER A 208 5.90 16.96 -27.01
C SER A 208 5.14 17.83 -27.99
N TYR A 209 3.84 18.01 -27.78
CA TYR A 209 2.99 18.88 -28.59
C TYR A 209 3.40 20.35 -28.52
N VAL A 210 3.63 20.86 -27.30
CA VAL A 210 4.16 22.21 -27.06
C VAL A 210 5.51 22.39 -27.77
N LYS A 211 6.40 21.39 -27.69
CA LYS A 211 7.72 21.46 -28.33
C LYS A 211 7.62 21.49 -29.86
N VAL A 212 6.71 20.72 -30.46
CA VAL A 212 6.45 20.75 -31.91
C VAL A 212 5.87 22.08 -32.34
N TYR A 213 4.95 22.67 -31.56
CA TYR A 213 4.41 24.00 -31.83
C TYR A 213 5.53 25.05 -31.92
N HIS A 214 6.42 25.09 -30.91
CA HIS A 214 7.53 26.02 -30.90
C HIS A 214 8.50 25.81 -32.07
N ALA A 215 8.78 24.54 -32.42
CA ALA A 215 9.64 24.23 -33.55
C ALA A 215 9.04 24.72 -34.88
N LEU A 216 7.73 24.53 -35.10
CA LEU A 216 7.06 25.04 -36.31
C LEU A 216 7.02 26.56 -36.35
N ALA A 217 6.74 27.20 -35.22
CA ALA A 217 6.67 28.66 -35.11
C ALA A 217 8.02 29.35 -35.40
N GLU A 218 9.15 28.67 -35.17
CA GLU A 218 10.48 29.21 -35.47
C GLU A 218 10.76 29.31 -36.98
N TYR A 219 10.18 28.42 -37.79
CA TYR A 219 10.32 28.44 -39.26
C TYR A 219 9.27 29.33 -39.95
N GLU A 220 8.30 29.88 -39.22
CA GLU A 220 7.25 30.70 -39.78
C GLU A 220 7.68 32.16 -39.91
N ASN A 221 7.46 32.73 -41.10
CA ASN A 221 7.61 34.16 -41.28
C ASN A 221 6.47 34.89 -40.54
N PRO A 222 6.78 35.91 -39.72
CA PRO A 222 5.77 36.64 -38.95
C PRO A 222 4.79 37.44 -39.83
N GLU A 223 5.13 37.67 -41.11
CA GLU A 223 4.30 38.38 -42.09
C GLU A 223 3.30 37.49 -42.83
N ASP A 224 3.40 36.17 -42.71
CA ASP A 224 2.47 35.24 -43.36
C ASP A 224 1.17 35.10 -42.54
N ASP A 225 0.05 35.43 -43.18
CA ASP A 225 -1.31 35.36 -42.61
C ASP A 225 -1.78 33.91 -42.32
N LYS A 226 -1.00 32.92 -42.78
CA LYS A 226 -1.29 31.48 -42.67
C LYS A 226 -0.27 30.78 -41.79
N ARG A 227 -0.39 30.95 -40.47
CA ARG A 227 0.37 30.14 -39.49
C ARG A 227 0.10 28.65 -39.70
N ILE A 228 1.14 27.89 -40.00
CA ILE A 228 1.09 26.46 -40.26
C ILE A 228 0.89 25.71 -38.93
N SER A 229 1.57 26.17 -37.89
CA SER A 229 1.53 25.73 -36.49
C SER A 229 0.09 25.69 -35.97
N SER A 230 -0.67 26.77 -36.13
CA SER A 230 -2.07 26.82 -35.68
C SER A 230 -3.01 25.97 -36.53
N ARG A 231 -2.73 25.78 -37.81
CA ARG A 231 -3.55 24.92 -38.69
C ARG A 231 -3.32 23.43 -38.47
N VAL A 232 -2.07 23.03 -38.26
CA VAL A 232 -1.71 21.63 -38.02
C VAL A 232 -2.10 21.21 -36.61
N LEU A 233 -1.89 22.09 -35.63
CA LEU A 233 -2.08 21.76 -34.22
C LEU A 233 -3.44 22.24 -33.67
N GLY A 234 -4.13 23.15 -34.35
CA GLY A 234 -5.45 23.61 -33.93
C GLY A 234 -5.47 24.56 -32.74
N PHE A 235 -4.32 25.08 -32.31
CA PHE A 235 -4.18 26.06 -31.23
C PHE A 235 -3.58 27.37 -31.74
N GLU A 236 -4.12 28.49 -31.29
CA GLU A 236 -3.68 29.80 -31.78
C GLU A 236 -2.39 30.26 -31.12
N SER A 237 -2.10 29.78 -29.90
CA SER A 237 -0.92 30.16 -29.13
C SER A 237 -0.32 29.01 -28.29
N SER A 238 0.98 29.10 -28.02
CA SER A 238 1.67 28.19 -27.07
C SER A 238 1.16 28.35 -25.63
N ASN A 239 0.68 29.54 -25.26
CA ASN A 239 0.07 29.78 -23.95
C ASN A 239 -1.22 28.98 -23.79
N GLU A 240 -2.05 28.90 -24.83
CA GLU A 240 -3.28 28.10 -24.83
C GLU A 240 -2.97 26.61 -24.65
N LEU A 241 -1.93 26.11 -25.32
CA LEU A 241 -1.41 24.76 -25.12
C LEU A 241 -0.94 24.54 -23.68
N THR A 242 -0.22 25.49 -23.10
CA THR A 242 0.29 25.34 -21.73
C THR A 242 -0.85 25.39 -20.70
N VAL A 243 -1.84 26.25 -20.91
CA VAL A 243 -3.02 26.37 -20.03
C VAL A 243 -3.87 25.11 -20.08
N THR A 244 -4.08 24.54 -21.26
CA THR A 244 -4.83 23.28 -21.42
C THR A 244 -4.12 22.10 -20.76
N LEU A 245 -2.78 22.03 -20.81
CA LEU A 245 -2.00 21.06 -20.03
C LEU A 245 -2.29 21.18 -18.53
N LEU A 246 -2.18 22.40 -17.99
CA LEU A 246 -2.35 22.67 -16.57
C LEU A 246 -3.78 22.35 -16.13
N PHE A 247 -4.77 22.68 -16.96
CA PHE A 247 -6.17 22.37 -16.69
C PHE A 247 -6.46 20.86 -16.74
N LEU A 248 -5.94 20.14 -17.73
CA LEU A 248 -6.12 18.69 -17.85
C LEU A 248 -5.41 17.95 -16.71
N GLY A 249 -4.17 18.33 -16.40
CA GLY A 249 -3.44 17.77 -15.27
C GLY A 249 -4.08 18.08 -13.92
N GLY A 250 -4.53 19.32 -13.72
CA GLY A 250 -5.22 19.77 -12.52
C GLY A 250 -6.57 19.11 -12.32
N SER A 251 -7.36 18.92 -13.38
CA SER A 251 -8.66 18.24 -13.33
C SER A 251 -8.51 16.75 -13.01
N LEU A 252 -7.55 16.05 -13.63
CA LEU A 252 -7.23 14.67 -13.30
C LEU A 252 -6.78 14.51 -11.84
N LEU A 253 -5.92 15.42 -11.35
CA LEU A 253 -5.51 15.43 -9.94
C LEU A 253 -6.71 15.71 -9.02
N GLY A 254 -7.59 16.63 -9.39
CA GLY A 254 -8.82 16.93 -8.64
C GLY A 254 -9.77 15.74 -8.56
N ILE A 255 -9.99 15.03 -9.67
CA ILE A 255 -10.77 13.77 -9.70
C ILE A 255 -10.11 12.73 -8.79
N PHE A 256 -8.79 12.59 -8.86
CA PHE A 256 -8.08 11.67 -8.00
C PHE A 256 -8.25 12.01 -6.50
N LEU A 257 -8.07 13.28 -6.11
CA LEU A 257 -8.23 13.74 -4.73
C LEU A 257 -9.67 13.60 -4.22
N THR A 258 -10.67 13.82 -5.08
CA THR A 258 -12.08 13.63 -4.70
C THR A 258 -12.40 12.14 -4.50
N LEU A 259 -11.96 11.26 -5.41
CA LEU A 259 -12.10 9.81 -5.25
C LEU A 259 -11.38 9.30 -4.00
N TRP A 260 -10.17 9.82 -3.73
CA TRP A 260 -9.39 9.47 -2.55
C TRP A 260 -10.08 9.94 -1.26
N THR A 261 -10.55 11.19 -1.19
CA THR A 261 -11.27 11.71 -0.01
C THR A 261 -12.59 10.99 0.23
N HIS A 262 -13.37 10.71 -0.82
CA HIS A 262 -14.59 9.93 -0.73
C HIS A 262 -14.33 8.50 -0.23
N ARG A 263 -13.25 7.86 -0.70
CA ARG A 263 -12.82 6.54 -0.23
C ARG A 263 -12.31 6.58 1.22
N LEU A 264 -11.57 7.61 1.61
CA LEU A 264 -11.14 7.80 2.99
C LEU A 264 -12.33 8.03 3.93
N GLN A 265 -13.33 8.79 3.50
CA GLN A 265 -14.56 8.97 4.25
C GLN A 265 -15.31 7.65 4.36
N ALA A 266 -15.44 6.88 3.27
CA ALA A 266 -16.00 5.53 3.32
C ALA A 266 -15.21 4.59 4.25
N GLN A 267 -13.87 4.73 4.33
CA GLN A 267 -13.04 3.98 5.28
C GLN A 267 -13.16 4.47 6.74
N LYS A 268 -13.33 5.78 6.98
CA LYS A 268 -13.63 6.32 8.32
C LYS A 268 -14.96 5.79 8.84
N TRP A 269 -15.91 5.52 7.94
CA TRP A 269 -17.17 4.84 8.24
C TRP A 269 -17.02 3.31 8.28
N GLY A 270 -15.78 2.83 8.39
CA GLY A 270 -15.40 1.43 8.58
C GLY A 270 -14.76 1.19 9.96
N HIS A 271 -15.14 1.92 11.01
CA HIS A 271 -14.80 1.47 12.38
C HIS A 271 -15.36 0.07 12.61
N HIS A 272 -14.50 -0.94 12.67
CA HIS A 272 -14.90 -2.32 12.43
C HIS A 272 -15.98 -2.92 13.37
N ILE A 273 -16.36 -2.26 14.47
CA ILE A 273 -17.26 -2.79 15.50
C ILE A 273 -18.15 -1.67 16.09
N TRP A 274 -19.48 -1.82 16.04
CA TRP A 274 -20.47 -0.86 16.60
C TRP A 274 -21.60 -1.57 17.33
N LEU A 275 -22.25 -0.88 18.28
CA LEU A 275 -23.51 -1.33 18.90
C LEU A 275 -24.68 -1.11 17.95
N LYS A 276 -25.45 -2.17 17.66
CA LYS A 276 -26.64 -2.16 16.77
C LYS A 276 -27.68 -1.11 17.15
N ASP A 277 -27.83 -0.83 18.44
CA ASP A 277 -28.95 -0.01 18.94
C ASP A 277 -28.69 1.50 18.85
N VAL A 278 -27.42 1.92 18.75
CA VAL A 278 -27.04 3.34 18.89
C VAL A 278 -26.21 3.84 17.69
N GLY A 279 -25.57 2.95 16.92
CA GLY A 279 -24.73 3.36 15.79
C GLY A 279 -23.48 4.16 16.19
N VAL A 280 -23.16 4.18 17.49
CA VAL A 280 -22.02 4.88 18.09
C VAL A 280 -20.96 3.85 18.49
N ALA A 281 -19.68 4.24 18.41
CA ALA A 281 -18.58 3.43 18.87
C ALA A 281 -18.76 3.08 20.37
N PRO A 282 -18.54 1.83 20.80
CA PRO A 282 -18.69 1.45 22.19
C PRO A 282 -17.71 2.22 23.08
N GLU A 283 -18.19 2.74 24.20
CA GLU A 283 -17.38 3.50 25.13
C GLU A 283 -16.44 2.55 25.89
N MET A 284 -15.12 2.69 25.66
CA MET A 284 -14.10 1.94 26.39
C MET A 284 -13.55 2.80 27.53
N SER A 285 -14.35 3.03 28.57
CA SER A 285 -13.87 3.69 29.79
C SER A 285 -13.29 2.68 30.78
N LEU A 286 -12.04 2.90 31.18
CA LEU A 286 -11.38 2.15 32.25
C LEU A 286 -11.84 2.69 33.61
N SER A 287 -12.00 1.83 34.61
CA SER A 287 -12.32 2.26 35.98
C SER A 287 -11.21 3.15 36.54
N MET A 288 -11.59 4.13 37.38
CA MET A 288 -10.63 5.06 37.99
C MET A 288 -9.49 4.31 38.70
N GLY A 289 -8.25 4.60 38.30
CA GLY A 289 -7.02 4.04 38.88
C GLY A 289 -6.32 2.94 38.07
N LYS A 290 -6.89 2.48 36.94
CA LYS A 290 -6.33 1.35 36.16
C LYS A 290 -5.74 1.82 34.82
N ARG A 291 -4.59 1.26 34.41
CA ARG A 291 -3.76 1.78 33.30
C ARG A 291 -3.64 0.87 32.07
N TRP A 292 -4.10 -0.39 32.13
CA TRP A 292 -3.78 -1.39 31.09
C TRP A 292 -4.98 -2.27 30.72
N MET A 293 -5.09 -2.61 29.44
CA MET A 293 -6.02 -3.59 28.87
C MET A 293 -5.18 -4.72 28.25
N LEU A 294 -5.37 -5.96 28.71
CA LEU A 294 -4.48 -7.07 28.37
C LEU A 294 -5.05 -7.92 27.22
N PHE A 295 -4.36 -7.95 26.09
CA PHE A 295 -4.64 -8.86 24.97
C PHE A 295 -3.52 -9.90 24.87
N ILE A 296 -3.80 -11.14 25.27
CA ILE A 296 -2.79 -12.21 25.35
C ILE A 296 -2.66 -12.89 23.98
N SER A 297 -1.53 -12.68 23.30
CA SER A 297 -1.13 -13.49 22.14
C SER A 297 0.27 -14.11 22.29
N HIS A 298 1.23 -13.44 22.94
CA HIS A 298 2.59 -13.93 23.25
C HIS A 298 3.12 -13.20 24.52
N LEU A 299 3.82 -13.87 25.46
CA LEU A 299 3.98 -13.40 26.85
C LEU A 299 5.44 -13.13 27.32
N THR A 300 5.59 -12.03 28.09
CA THR A 300 6.27 -11.94 29.41
C THR A 300 5.72 -10.69 30.15
N ILE A 301 5.24 -10.80 31.40
CA ILE A 301 4.59 -9.71 32.17
C ILE A 301 5.10 -9.68 33.61
N SER A 302 5.27 -8.47 34.19
CA SER A 302 5.46 -8.22 35.63
C SER A 302 4.16 -7.71 36.28
N SER A 303 3.87 -8.16 37.51
CA SER A 303 2.60 -7.95 38.20
C SER A 303 2.30 -6.49 38.55
N ALA A 304 1.12 -6.02 38.13
CA ALA A 304 0.22 -5.15 38.91
C ALA A 304 -1.07 -4.91 38.11
N SER A 305 -2.22 -5.29 38.69
CA SER A 305 -3.60 -4.96 38.26
C SER A 305 -4.08 -5.50 36.91
N ILE A 306 -4.55 -6.76 36.88
CA ILE A 306 -5.37 -7.33 35.80
C ILE A 306 -6.79 -7.49 36.35
N ASP A 307 -7.79 -6.96 35.65
CA ASP A 307 -9.19 -6.93 36.12
C ASP A 307 -10.11 -7.88 35.34
N TRP A 308 -9.76 -8.24 34.10
CA TRP A 308 -10.52 -9.18 33.28
C TRP A 308 -9.65 -9.79 32.18
N LYS A 309 -10.08 -10.95 31.66
CA LYS A 309 -9.27 -11.81 30.80
C LYS A 309 -9.99 -12.25 29.53
N ILE A 310 -9.28 -12.18 28.41
CA ILE A 310 -9.66 -12.84 27.16
C ILE A 310 -8.57 -13.86 26.81
N ILE A 311 -8.92 -15.15 26.81
CA ILE A 311 -8.05 -16.22 26.33
C ILE A 311 -8.39 -16.43 24.87
N SER A 312 -7.38 -16.36 23.99
CA SER A 312 -7.57 -16.76 22.61
C SER A 312 -6.69 -17.93 22.23
N THR A 313 -7.29 -18.97 21.64
CA THR A 313 -6.58 -20.16 21.15
C THR A 313 -6.39 -20.09 19.65
N GLN A 314 -5.17 -20.37 19.19
CA GLN A 314 -4.86 -20.41 17.77
C GLN A 314 -5.57 -21.61 17.11
N ALA A 315 -6.38 -21.35 16.07
CA ALA A 315 -7.16 -22.40 15.39
C ALA A 315 -6.31 -23.41 14.60
N ASP A 316 -5.10 -23.03 14.21
CA ASP A 316 -4.19 -23.81 13.37
C ASP A 316 -2.91 -24.14 14.15
N HIS A 317 -2.78 -25.40 14.57
CA HIS A 317 -1.66 -25.89 15.38
C HIS A 317 -0.29 -25.74 14.70
N ALA A 318 -0.23 -25.66 13.36
CA ALA A 318 1.02 -25.51 12.63
C ALA A 318 1.56 -24.07 12.63
N LYS A 319 0.75 -23.09 13.04
CA LYS A 319 1.10 -21.65 13.00
C LYS A 319 1.45 -21.05 14.36
N GLY A 320 1.82 -21.90 15.32
CA GLY A 320 2.28 -21.55 16.66
C GLY A 320 1.19 -21.59 17.73
N GLY A 321 1.55 -21.18 18.95
CA GLY A 321 0.72 -21.29 20.15
C GLY A 321 1.18 -22.43 21.04
N ALA A 322 1.39 -22.14 22.32
CA ALA A 322 1.78 -23.15 23.30
C ALA A 322 0.55 -23.86 23.89
N PRO A 323 0.69 -25.14 24.28
CA PRO A 323 -0.35 -25.84 25.03
C PRO A 323 -0.73 -25.07 26.30
N LEU A 324 -2.01 -25.11 26.70
CA LEU A 324 -2.49 -24.41 27.90
C LEU A 324 -1.66 -24.76 29.14
N ARG A 325 -1.37 -26.06 29.35
CA ARG A 325 -0.50 -26.53 30.44
C ARG A 325 0.89 -25.90 30.40
N TYR A 326 1.50 -25.84 29.22
CA TYR A 326 2.83 -25.24 29.07
C TYR A 326 2.81 -23.76 29.49
N LEU A 327 1.79 -23.00 29.07
CA LEU A 327 1.62 -21.59 29.44
C LEU A 327 1.40 -21.42 30.96
N CYS A 328 0.56 -22.27 31.57
CA CYS A 328 0.33 -22.26 33.01
C CYS A 328 1.61 -22.56 33.81
N ASP A 329 2.38 -23.55 33.36
CA ASP A 329 3.52 -24.08 34.12
C ASP A 329 4.80 -23.25 33.93
N HIS A 330 4.99 -22.61 32.77
CA HIS A 330 6.27 -22.02 32.37
C HIS A 330 6.23 -20.52 32.07
N GLU A 331 5.09 -19.96 31.64
CA GLU A 331 5.00 -18.54 31.22
C GLU A 331 4.17 -17.66 32.17
N CYS A 332 3.32 -18.27 33.01
CA CYS A 332 2.45 -17.57 33.94
C CYS A 332 3.01 -17.61 35.38
N PRO A 333 3.10 -16.46 36.08
CA PRO A 333 3.40 -16.45 37.51
C PRO A 333 2.38 -17.28 38.30
N ARG A 334 2.83 -18.11 39.24
CA ARG A 334 2.00 -19.11 39.95
C ARG A 334 0.83 -18.49 40.71
N ASP A 335 1.05 -17.31 41.26
CA ASP A 335 0.06 -16.47 41.95
C ASP A 335 -1.05 -15.96 41.03
N LEU A 336 -0.80 -15.93 39.72
CA LEU A 336 -1.76 -15.50 38.71
C LEU A 336 -2.38 -16.67 37.93
N VAL A 337 -1.89 -17.91 38.06
CA VAL A 337 -2.41 -19.05 37.26
C VAL A 337 -3.89 -19.30 37.51
N GLU A 338 -4.35 -19.31 38.76
CA GLU A 338 -5.79 -19.49 39.06
C GLU A 338 -6.63 -18.30 38.61
N VAL A 339 -6.12 -17.08 38.84
CA VAL A 339 -6.79 -15.82 38.45
C VAL A 339 -6.91 -15.71 36.92
N ILE A 340 -5.91 -16.20 36.22
CA ILE A 340 -5.81 -16.16 34.77
C ILE A 340 -6.59 -17.36 34.21
N PHE A 341 -6.27 -18.60 34.53
CA PHE A 341 -6.78 -19.80 33.84
C PHE A 341 -7.93 -20.54 34.53
N GLY A 342 -8.55 -19.97 35.57
CA GLY A 342 -9.74 -20.53 36.21
C GLY A 342 -10.97 -20.67 35.28
N ASP A 343 -11.97 -21.41 35.75
CA ASP A 343 -13.10 -21.96 34.97
C ASP A 343 -14.09 -20.94 34.37
N ASP A 344 -13.91 -19.64 34.61
CA ASP A 344 -14.89 -18.60 34.24
C ASP A 344 -14.61 -17.91 32.88
N GLY A 345 -13.48 -18.22 32.24
CA GLY A 345 -13.04 -17.54 31.02
C GLY A 345 -13.57 -18.17 29.72
N LYS A 346 -14.41 -17.46 28.96
CA LYS A 346 -14.74 -17.85 27.57
C LYS A 346 -13.47 -17.85 26.71
N ILE A 347 -13.06 -19.02 26.24
CA ILE A 347 -11.95 -19.17 25.29
C ILE A 347 -12.45 -18.79 23.88
N ILE A 348 -11.82 -17.80 23.26
CA ILE A 348 -12.18 -17.30 21.93
C ILE A 348 -11.19 -17.85 20.90
N GLN A 349 -11.65 -18.61 19.91
CA GLN A 349 -10.76 -19.10 18.87
C GLN A 349 -10.30 -17.96 17.93
N TRP A 350 -8.98 -17.79 17.77
CA TRP A 350 -8.39 -16.87 16.80
C TRP A 350 -8.22 -17.55 15.45
N HIS A 351 -8.88 -17.00 14.43
CA HIS A 351 -8.70 -17.40 13.06
C HIS A 351 -7.72 -16.46 12.36
N ARG A 352 -6.65 -16.98 11.73
CA ARG A 352 -5.68 -16.15 10.97
C ARG A 352 -6.10 -15.82 9.53
N ARG A 353 -7.22 -16.35 9.04
CA ARG A 353 -7.77 -15.98 7.72
C ARG A 353 -8.52 -14.65 7.83
N ILE A 354 -8.23 -13.70 6.93
CA ILE A 354 -8.69 -12.31 7.02
C ILE A 354 -10.21 -12.18 7.13
N GLU A 355 -10.94 -13.09 6.49
CA GLU A 355 -12.41 -13.14 6.50
C GLU A 355 -12.98 -13.52 7.88
N PHE A 356 -12.25 -14.33 8.64
CA PHE A 356 -12.66 -14.82 9.96
C PHE A 356 -11.99 -14.06 11.11
N GLN A 357 -10.89 -13.33 10.85
CA GLN A 357 -10.22 -12.48 11.83
C GLN A 357 -11.16 -11.43 12.41
N LEU A 358 -12.01 -10.83 11.57
CA LEU A 358 -12.99 -9.84 12.01
C LEU A 358 -14.04 -10.43 12.96
N LEU A 359 -14.43 -11.69 12.77
CA LEU A 359 -15.34 -12.41 13.67
C LEU A 359 -14.66 -12.74 15.01
N SER A 360 -13.40 -13.17 15.00
CA SER A 360 -12.61 -13.34 16.23
C SER A 360 -12.46 -12.01 16.97
N LEU A 361 -12.13 -10.93 16.26
CA LEU A 361 -12.01 -9.57 16.82
C LEU A 361 -13.33 -9.07 17.40
N LYS A 362 -14.47 -9.34 16.75
CA LYS A 362 -15.80 -9.03 17.28
C LYS A 362 -16.03 -9.71 18.62
N LYS A 363 -15.77 -11.02 18.71
CA LYS A 363 -15.93 -11.78 19.95
C LYS A 363 -15.00 -11.26 21.07
N ILE A 364 -13.76 -10.92 20.71
CA ILE A 364 -12.79 -10.31 21.63
C ILE A 364 -13.31 -8.95 22.12
N ALA A 365 -13.78 -8.09 21.23
CA ALA A 365 -14.32 -6.79 21.60
C ALA A 365 -15.57 -6.93 22.47
N GLU A 366 -16.46 -7.88 22.18
CA GLU A 366 -17.63 -8.16 23.03
C GLU A 366 -17.21 -8.55 24.44
N ALA A 367 -16.30 -9.51 24.56
CA ALA A 367 -15.78 -9.95 25.85
C ALA A 367 -15.10 -8.81 26.62
N ALA A 368 -14.35 -7.95 25.91
CA ALA A 368 -13.69 -6.79 26.50
C ALA A 368 -14.70 -5.76 27.03
N LEU A 369 -15.74 -5.49 26.25
CA LEU A 369 -16.77 -4.52 26.64
C LEU A 369 -17.63 -5.04 27.78
N LEU A 370 -18.07 -6.30 27.74
CA LEU A 370 -18.80 -6.94 28.84
C LEU A 370 -18.02 -6.94 30.16
N ALA A 371 -16.69 -6.95 30.09
CA ALA A 371 -15.84 -6.87 31.26
C ALA A 371 -15.56 -5.43 31.74
N SER A 372 -15.93 -4.42 30.94
CA SER A 372 -15.81 -3.01 31.35
C SER A 372 -16.91 -2.61 32.33
N PRO A 373 -16.67 -1.64 33.24
CA PRO A 373 -17.67 -1.18 34.20
C PRO A 373 -18.96 -0.67 33.55
N ALA A 374 -18.85 -0.10 32.34
CA ALA A 374 -19.98 0.45 31.59
C ALA A 374 -20.97 -0.62 31.10
N TYR A 375 -20.52 -1.85 30.87
CA TYR A 375 -21.37 -2.93 30.33
C TYR A 375 -21.36 -4.23 31.17
N SER A 376 -20.75 -4.22 32.35
CA SER A 376 -20.67 -5.35 33.29
C SER A 376 -22.03 -5.94 33.72
N HIS A 377 -23.09 -5.14 33.62
CA HIS A 377 -24.46 -5.55 33.92
C HIS A 377 -25.14 -6.30 32.77
N LYS A 378 -24.52 -6.37 31.58
CA LYS A 378 -25.08 -7.04 30.39
C LYS A 378 -24.47 -8.43 30.22
N LYS A 379 -25.24 -9.36 29.64
CA LYS A 379 -24.78 -10.75 29.35
C LYS A 379 -24.25 -10.92 27.92
N SER A 380 -24.66 -10.06 27.00
CA SER A 380 -24.21 -9.99 25.61
C SER A 380 -24.37 -8.57 25.10
N LEU A 381 -23.61 -8.21 24.06
CA LEU A 381 -23.73 -6.92 23.37
C LEU A 381 -24.05 -7.17 21.91
N PRO A 382 -25.03 -6.46 21.33
CA PRO A 382 -25.39 -6.62 19.92
C PRO A 382 -24.37 -5.86 19.06
N LEU A 383 -23.12 -6.35 19.05
CA LEU A 383 -22.08 -5.82 18.19
C LEU A 383 -22.36 -6.22 16.73
N SER A 384 -22.02 -5.37 15.79
CA SER A 384 -22.07 -5.67 14.37
C SER A 384 -20.76 -5.27 13.71
N VAL A 385 -20.32 -6.07 12.74
CA VAL A 385 -19.13 -5.81 11.93
C VAL A 385 -19.56 -5.42 10.52
N HIS A 386 -18.79 -4.56 9.86
CA HIS A 386 -19.04 -4.22 8.46
C HIS A 386 -19.06 -5.49 7.57
N GLY A 387 -20.13 -5.68 6.80
CA GLY A 387 -20.34 -6.87 5.97
C GLY A 387 -21.04 -8.04 6.66
N GLU A 388 -21.35 -7.93 7.96
CA GLU A 388 -22.12 -8.95 8.67
C GLU A 388 -23.61 -8.90 8.25
N VAL A 389 -24.19 -10.06 7.97
CA VAL A 389 -25.63 -10.18 7.69
C VAL A 389 -26.38 -9.87 8.99
N ALA A 390 -27.12 -8.76 9.02
CA ALA A 390 -27.79 -8.30 10.23
C ALA A 390 -28.91 -9.28 10.64
N LEU A 391 -28.63 -10.19 11.57
CA LEU A 391 -29.62 -11.05 12.25
C LEU A 391 -30.84 -10.23 12.71
N GLY A 392 -32.02 -10.41 12.08
CA GLY A 392 -33.28 -9.72 12.42
C GLY A 392 -33.89 -8.76 11.39
N VAL A 393 -33.22 -8.42 10.27
CA VAL A 393 -33.83 -7.61 9.19
C VAL A 393 -34.21 -8.51 8.03
N LYS A 394 -35.51 -8.72 7.80
CA LYS A 394 -36.01 -9.48 6.64
C LYS A 394 -35.66 -8.71 5.36
N GLN A 395 -34.75 -9.27 4.56
CA GLN A 395 -34.43 -8.79 3.23
C GLN A 395 -35.16 -9.65 2.20
N ARG A 396 -35.81 -9.00 1.22
CA ARG A 396 -36.38 -9.69 0.06
C ARG A 396 -35.27 -9.91 -0.95
N ALA A 397 -34.84 -11.16 -1.16
CA ALA A 397 -34.07 -11.50 -2.34
C ALA A 397 -34.94 -11.27 -3.59
N SER A 398 -34.36 -10.62 -4.61
CA SER A 398 -35.04 -10.33 -5.87
C SER A 398 -35.44 -11.59 -6.65
N ASN A 399 -34.74 -12.71 -6.45
CA ASN A 399 -35.05 -14.02 -7.04
C ASN A 399 -35.15 -15.10 -5.94
N ALA A 400 -35.83 -16.21 -6.23
CA ALA A 400 -35.81 -17.40 -5.41
C ALA A 400 -34.38 -17.99 -5.33
N VAL A 401 -33.94 -18.35 -4.12
CA VAL A 401 -32.62 -18.94 -3.86
C VAL A 401 -32.83 -20.31 -3.22
N TYR A 402 -32.27 -21.35 -3.83
CA TYR A 402 -32.29 -22.71 -3.27
C TYR A 402 -30.93 -22.99 -2.64
N VAL A 403 -30.91 -23.43 -1.38
CA VAL A 403 -29.70 -23.84 -0.68
C VAL A 403 -29.74 -25.34 -0.46
N TYR A 404 -28.78 -26.05 -1.03
CA TYR A 404 -28.52 -27.44 -0.69
C TYR A 404 -27.39 -27.50 0.34
N ALA A 405 -27.70 -27.95 1.55
CA ALA A 405 -26.72 -28.18 2.60
C ALA A 405 -26.41 -29.67 2.71
N SER A 406 -25.14 -30.03 2.47
CA SER A 406 -24.69 -31.42 2.51
C SER A 406 -25.03 -32.07 3.86
N PRO A 407 -25.60 -33.29 3.87
CA PRO A 407 -25.85 -34.05 5.10
C PRO A 407 -24.57 -34.30 5.92
N ASN A 408 -23.40 -34.24 5.26
CA ASN A 408 -22.11 -34.48 5.90
C ASN A 408 -21.61 -33.28 6.72
N ASN A 409 -22.38 -32.18 6.78
CA ASN A 409 -22.16 -31.06 7.69
C ASN A 409 -23.44 -30.74 8.46
N ALA A 410 -23.52 -31.25 9.69
CA ALA A 410 -24.66 -31.08 10.57
C ALA A 410 -24.99 -29.59 10.82
N ASP A 411 -23.97 -28.73 10.88
CA ASP A 411 -24.11 -27.30 11.19
C ASP A 411 -24.55 -26.49 9.96
N ALA A 412 -24.22 -26.92 8.74
CA ALA A 412 -24.61 -26.22 7.51
C ALA A 412 -26.14 -26.16 7.33
N ARG A 413 -26.86 -27.22 7.74
CA ARG A 413 -28.33 -27.23 7.70
C ARG A 413 -28.94 -26.37 8.80
N ALA A 414 -28.33 -26.33 9.98
CA ALA A 414 -28.78 -25.46 11.06
C ALA A 414 -28.64 -23.99 10.63
N LEU A 415 -27.50 -23.63 10.04
CA LEU A 415 -27.24 -22.30 9.49
C LEU A 415 -28.20 -21.93 8.34
N ALA A 416 -28.46 -22.87 7.42
CA ALA A 416 -29.41 -22.63 6.32
C ALA A 416 -30.83 -22.34 6.83
N ARG A 417 -31.26 -23.04 7.88
CA ARG A 417 -32.55 -22.77 8.56
C ARG A 417 -32.56 -21.43 9.26
N GLU A 418 -31.50 -21.08 9.97
CA GLU A 418 -31.35 -19.77 10.62
C GLU A 418 -31.44 -18.62 9.59
N LEU A 419 -30.83 -18.77 8.41
CA LEU A 419 -30.91 -17.80 7.32
C LEU A 419 -32.32 -17.73 6.68
N GLN A 420 -33.02 -18.86 6.58
CA GLN A 420 -34.39 -18.91 6.08
C GLN A 420 -35.36 -18.21 7.04
N GLU A 421 -35.27 -18.51 8.33
CA GLU A 421 -36.14 -17.98 9.37
C GLU A 421 -35.86 -16.50 9.65
N GLY A 422 -34.59 -16.10 9.60
CA GLY A 422 -34.13 -14.77 10.01
C GLY A 422 -34.07 -13.71 8.92
N HIS A 423 -33.88 -14.06 7.63
CA HIS A 423 -33.33 -13.10 6.65
C HIS A 423 -33.97 -13.11 5.28
N LEU A 424 -34.17 -14.27 4.67
CA LEU A 424 -34.47 -14.37 3.24
C LEU A 424 -35.80 -15.09 3.03
N SER A 425 -36.89 -14.33 2.88
CA SER A 425 -38.23 -14.90 2.68
C SER A 425 -38.38 -15.75 1.40
N ASN A 426 -37.43 -15.60 0.46
CA ASN A 426 -37.39 -16.33 -0.82
C ASN A 426 -36.26 -17.37 -0.86
N LEU A 427 -35.73 -17.78 0.31
CA LEU A 427 -34.76 -18.86 0.43
C LEU A 427 -35.46 -20.19 0.72
N PHE A 428 -35.13 -21.21 -0.06
CA PHE A 428 -35.68 -22.56 0.06
C PHE A 428 -34.54 -23.53 0.34
N ILE A 429 -34.72 -24.42 1.30
CA ILE A 429 -33.73 -25.45 1.62
C ILE A 429 -34.11 -26.70 0.84
N ALA A 430 -33.21 -27.17 -0.02
CA ALA A 430 -33.44 -28.39 -0.80
C ALA A 430 -32.99 -29.62 0.01
N GLU A 431 -33.88 -30.61 0.14
CA GLU A 431 -33.57 -31.89 0.81
C GLU A 431 -32.68 -32.78 -0.07
N GLU A 432 -32.92 -32.73 -1.37
CA GLU A 432 -32.16 -33.43 -2.39
C GLU A 432 -31.43 -32.44 -3.30
N MET A 433 -30.44 -32.95 -4.04
CA MET A 433 -29.66 -32.11 -4.95
C MET A 433 -30.59 -31.65 -6.10
N PRO A 434 -30.86 -30.35 -6.24
CA PRO A 434 -31.85 -29.90 -7.23
C PRO A 434 -31.33 -30.19 -8.64
N VAL A 435 -32.14 -30.87 -9.45
CA VAL A 435 -31.87 -31.16 -10.87
C VAL A 435 -32.40 -29.99 -11.70
N GLU A 436 -31.69 -29.60 -12.76
CA GLU A 436 -32.05 -28.44 -13.62
C GLU A 436 -33.51 -28.44 -14.11
N ALA A 437 -34.14 -29.63 -14.21
CA ALA A 437 -35.54 -29.79 -14.61
C ALA A 437 -36.56 -29.22 -13.59
N ASP A 438 -36.21 -29.16 -12.29
CA ASP A 438 -37.14 -28.78 -11.21
C ASP A 438 -37.14 -27.26 -10.90
N LEU A 439 -36.20 -26.50 -11.46
CA LEU A 439 -35.98 -25.09 -11.12
C LEU A 439 -36.92 -24.11 -11.86
N GLY A 440 -37.71 -24.59 -12.82
CA GLY A 440 -38.64 -23.78 -13.63
C GLY A 440 -37.95 -22.68 -14.44
N ALA A 441 -38.67 -22.05 -15.36
CA ALA A 441 -38.14 -21.01 -16.26
C ALA A 441 -37.69 -19.69 -15.56
N ALA A 442 -37.70 -19.64 -14.22
CA ALA A 442 -37.22 -18.51 -13.44
C ALA A 442 -35.73 -18.69 -13.13
N ARG A 443 -34.96 -17.59 -13.21
CA ARG A 443 -33.52 -17.51 -12.85
C ARG A 443 -33.26 -17.75 -11.35
N ALA A 444 -33.70 -18.89 -10.82
CA ALA A 444 -33.45 -19.32 -9.46
C ALA A 444 -31.96 -19.61 -9.31
N LYS A 445 -31.34 -19.07 -8.25
CA LYS A 445 -29.93 -19.35 -7.95
C LYS A 445 -29.85 -20.52 -6.97
N VAL A 446 -29.06 -21.53 -7.30
CA VAL A 446 -28.77 -22.64 -6.39
C VAL A 446 -27.40 -22.41 -5.74
N LEU A 447 -27.37 -22.49 -4.42
CA LEU A 447 -26.15 -22.44 -3.60
C LEU A 447 -25.91 -23.80 -2.96
N TYR A 448 -24.70 -24.33 -3.12
CA TYR A 448 -24.31 -25.61 -2.53
C TYR A 448 -23.36 -25.38 -1.36
N PHE A 449 -23.78 -25.77 -0.16
CA PHE A 449 -22.92 -25.89 1.02
C PHE A 449 -22.40 -27.31 1.11
N LEU A 450 -21.32 -27.56 0.37
CA LEU A 450 -20.61 -28.84 0.37
C LEU A 450 -19.56 -28.86 1.47
N TYR A 451 -19.39 -30.02 2.10
CA TYR A 451 -18.40 -30.22 3.14
C TYR A 451 -17.48 -31.36 2.71
N LEU A 452 -16.22 -31.00 2.48
CA LEU A 452 -15.20 -31.91 1.96
C LEU A 452 -14.35 -32.42 3.11
N SER A 453 -14.08 -33.72 3.15
CA SER A 453 -13.09 -34.31 4.06
C SER A 453 -11.67 -34.14 3.47
N LYS A 454 -10.65 -34.31 4.31
CA LYS A 454 -9.23 -34.29 3.88
C LYS A 454 -8.91 -35.32 2.78
N ASP A 455 -9.73 -36.36 2.64
CA ASP A 455 -9.50 -37.47 1.69
C ASP A 455 -10.22 -37.23 0.34
N THR A 456 -10.86 -36.06 0.17
CA THR A 456 -11.69 -35.73 -1.01
C THR A 456 -10.92 -35.06 -2.15
N PHE A 457 -9.58 -34.95 -2.05
CA PHE A 457 -8.78 -34.29 -3.08
C PHE A 457 -8.58 -35.21 -4.30
N ALA A 458 -9.25 -34.89 -5.40
CA ALA A 458 -8.96 -35.48 -6.69
C ALA A 458 -7.70 -34.82 -7.30
N GLY A 459 -6.54 -35.41 -7.06
CA GLY A 459 -5.28 -35.09 -7.74
C GLY A 459 -4.37 -34.04 -7.06
N ASN A 460 -3.28 -33.68 -7.75
CA ASN A 460 -2.18 -32.84 -7.24
C ASN A 460 -2.58 -31.40 -6.86
N SER A 461 -3.81 -30.97 -7.17
CA SER A 461 -4.34 -29.63 -6.88
C SER A 461 -4.65 -29.39 -5.40
N GLY A 462 -4.75 -30.46 -4.61
CA GLY A 462 -5.11 -30.44 -3.18
C GLY A 462 -3.95 -30.29 -2.20
N MET A 463 -2.70 -30.27 -2.67
CA MET A 463 -1.49 -30.16 -1.83
C MET A 463 -0.93 -28.73 -1.76
N ARG A 464 -1.77 -27.70 -1.73
CA ARG A 464 -1.34 -26.29 -1.55
C ARG A 464 -1.84 -25.68 -0.25
#